data_AF-A0A519C045-F1
#
_entry.id   AF-A0A519C045-F1
#
_cell.length_a   1.000
_cell.length_b   1.000
_cell.length_c   1.000
_cell.angle_alpha   90.00
_cell.angle_beta   90.00
_cell.angle_gamma   90.00
#
_symmetry.space_group_name_H-M   'P 1'
#
loop_
_entity.id
_entity.type
_entity.pdbx_description
1 polymer ?
#
loop_
_entity_poly.entity_id
_entity_poly.type
_entity_poly.pdbx_seq_one_letter_code
_entity_poly.pdbx_strand_id
1 'polypeptide(L)'
;MVRYALTGTPGTGKTTISKLLDQKIIALSDYYKDSSEGKAGSGEWIIDIDKIKKNVFIAEDSILEGHFAHEFDNIDKIIVLRCDPRVLINRLKERGYSKEKVRENLEAEAIGTIYSESLERLDFTNIAQLDTSSNTVSESADILKEFMNGNIKLEEEIDYSERILEWY
;
A
#
# COMPACT_ATOMS: atom_id res chain seq x y z
N MET A 1 -17.92 -11.31 5.85
CA MET A 1 -17.69 -10.19 4.91
C MET A 1 -16.64 -9.30 5.57
N VAL A 2 -15.56 -8.97 4.84
CA VAL A 2 -14.35 -8.35 5.41
C VAL A 2 -14.03 -7.09 4.61
N ARG A 3 -13.65 -6.01 5.29
CA ARG A 3 -13.11 -4.79 4.68
C ARG A 3 -11.60 -4.84 4.73
N TYR A 4 -10.97 -4.85 3.56
CA TYR A 4 -9.52 -4.88 3.45
C TYR A 4 -8.97 -3.49 3.16
N ALA A 5 -7.84 -3.13 3.77
CA ALA A 5 -6.97 -2.08 3.26
C ALA A 5 -5.83 -2.73 2.48
N LEU A 6 -5.63 -2.33 1.22
CA LEU A 6 -4.46 -2.69 0.43
C LEU A 6 -3.52 -1.49 0.38
N THR A 7 -2.44 -1.56 1.15
CA THR A 7 -1.50 -0.47 1.40
C THR A 7 -0.06 -0.87 1.03
N GLY A 8 0.87 0.04 1.23
CA GLY A 8 2.30 -0.13 1.01
C GLY A 8 2.91 1.14 0.41
N THR A 9 4.24 1.17 0.31
CA THR A 9 4.97 2.30 -0.27
C THR A 9 4.55 2.53 -1.73
N PRO A 10 4.50 3.77 -2.24
CA PRO A 10 4.34 4.03 -3.67
C PRO A 10 5.26 3.15 -4.53
N GLY A 11 4.71 2.51 -5.57
CA GLY A 11 5.47 1.61 -6.45
C GLY A 11 5.45 0.12 -6.08
N THR A 12 4.92 -0.27 -4.92
CA THR A 12 4.80 -1.69 -4.51
C THR A 12 3.73 -2.50 -5.26
N GLY A 13 2.92 -1.87 -6.12
CA GLY A 13 2.00 -2.57 -7.03
C GLY A 13 0.52 -2.56 -6.65
N LYS A 14 0.12 -1.87 -5.58
CA LYS A 14 -1.28 -1.77 -5.08
C LYS A 14 -2.33 -1.66 -6.19
N THR A 15 -2.27 -0.58 -6.97
CA THR A 15 -3.24 -0.28 -8.04
C THR A 15 -3.24 -1.31 -9.18
N THR A 16 -2.10 -1.95 -9.46
CA THR A 16 -2.01 -2.93 -10.55
C THR A 16 -2.53 -4.29 -10.11
N ILE A 17 -2.20 -4.70 -8.88
CA ILE A 17 -2.64 -5.97 -8.28
C ILE A 17 -4.14 -5.91 -7.96
N SER A 18 -4.64 -4.81 -7.38
CA SER A 18 -6.04 -4.66 -7.00
C SER A 18 -7.01 -4.84 -8.17
N LYS A 19 -6.61 -4.47 -9.39
CA LYS A 19 -7.40 -4.65 -10.61
C LYS A 19 -7.65 -6.10 -11.00
N LEU A 20 -6.87 -7.04 -10.47
CA LEU A 20 -7.03 -8.47 -10.74
C LEU A 20 -7.78 -9.20 -9.61
N LEU A 21 -8.13 -8.50 -8.53
CA LEU A 21 -8.89 -9.05 -7.42
C LEU A 21 -10.39 -9.01 -7.72
N ASP A 22 -11.14 -9.93 -7.12
CA ASP A 22 -12.57 -10.11 -7.41
C ASP A 22 -13.46 -9.16 -6.58
N GLN A 23 -12.89 -8.56 -5.54
CA GLN A 23 -13.56 -7.63 -4.63
C GLN A 23 -13.78 -6.26 -5.28
N LYS A 24 -14.77 -5.54 -4.77
CA LYS A 24 -14.98 -4.14 -5.15
C LYS A 24 -13.79 -3.30 -4.68
N ILE A 25 -13.14 -2.60 -5.61
CA ILE A 25 -12.04 -1.70 -5.30
C ILE A 25 -12.57 -0.28 -5.06
N ILE A 26 -12.13 0.32 -3.96
CA ILE A 26 -12.35 1.72 -3.61
C ILE A 26 -10.98 2.38 -3.61
N ALA A 27 -10.62 3.03 -4.72
CA ALA A 27 -9.32 3.67 -4.86
C ALA A 27 -9.33 5.05 -4.20
N LEU A 28 -8.47 5.28 -3.21
CA LEU A 28 -8.37 6.56 -2.52
C LEU A 28 -8.02 7.71 -3.48
N SER A 29 -7.28 7.41 -4.55
CA SER A 29 -6.92 8.38 -5.58
C SER A 29 -8.11 9.07 -6.23
N ASP A 30 -9.26 8.42 -6.29
CA ASP A 30 -10.48 8.96 -6.90
C ASP A 30 -11.06 10.11 -6.05
N TYR A 31 -10.70 10.17 -4.77
CA TYR A 31 -11.19 11.16 -3.80
C TYR A 31 -10.19 12.29 -3.52
N TYR A 32 -8.95 12.19 -4.01
CA TYR A 32 -7.89 13.14 -3.70
C TYR A 32 -8.23 14.57 -4.10
N LYS A 33 -8.78 14.76 -5.30
CA LYS A 33 -9.13 16.08 -5.80
C LYS A 33 -10.13 16.79 -4.88
N ASP A 34 -11.19 16.09 -4.50
CA ASP A 34 -12.28 16.68 -3.71
C ASP A 34 -11.91 16.79 -2.21
N SER A 35 -10.92 16.02 -1.77
CA SER A 35 -10.47 15.94 -0.39
C SER A 35 -9.10 16.60 -0.14
N SER A 36 -8.68 17.49 -1.03
CA SER A 36 -7.40 18.22 -0.92
C SER A 36 -7.60 19.73 -0.78
N GLU A 37 -6.56 20.39 -0.29
CA GLU A 37 -6.42 21.86 -0.31
C GLU A 37 -5.70 22.36 -1.59
N GLY A 38 -5.55 21.48 -2.58
CA GLY A 38 -4.78 21.72 -3.80
C GLY A 38 -3.54 20.84 -3.87
N LYS A 39 -2.55 21.30 -4.63
CA LYS A 39 -1.32 20.55 -4.90
C LYS A 39 -0.10 21.28 -4.35
N ALA A 40 0.84 20.52 -3.80
CA ALA A 40 2.16 21.00 -3.45
C ALA A 40 2.93 21.44 -4.71
N GLY A 41 4.05 22.15 -4.54
CA GLY A 41 4.95 22.53 -5.64
C GLY A 41 5.49 21.32 -6.42
N SER A 42 5.49 20.12 -5.80
CA SER A 42 5.83 18.84 -6.43
C SER A 42 4.72 18.27 -7.33
N GLY A 43 3.52 18.85 -7.33
CA GLY A 43 2.35 18.37 -8.10
C GLY A 43 1.51 17.30 -7.40
N GLU A 44 1.89 16.90 -6.18
CA GLU A 44 1.15 15.97 -5.31
C GLU A 44 -0.01 16.66 -4.60
N TRP A 45 -1.08 15.92 -4.34
CA TRP A 45 -2.23 16.45 -3.59
C TRP A 45 -1.88 16.62 -2.11
N ILE A 46 -2.23 17.77 -1.55
CA ILE A 46 -2.18 18.01 -0.11
C ILE A 46 -3.51 17.52 0.46
N ILE A 47 -3.54 16.27 0.91
CA ILE A 47 -4.76 15.60 1.36
C ILE A 47 -5.11 16.03 2.77
N ASP A 48 -6.35 16.46 2.97
CA ASP A 48 -6.96 16.57 4.29
C ASP A 48 -7.50 15.20 4.68
N ILE A 49 -6.82 14.55 5.64
CA ILE A 49 -7.13 13.19 6.08
C ILE A 49 -8.52 13.11 6.74
N ASP A 50 -8.93 14.12 7.50
CA ASP A 50 -10.26 14.13 8.13
C ASP A 50 -11.37 14.28 7.08
N LYS A 51 -11.11 15.09 6.05
CA LYS A 51 -12.05 15.28 4.94
C LYS A 51 -12.18 14.03 4.08
N ILE A 52 -11.08 13.38 3.70
CA ILE A 52 -11.16 12.18 2.87
C ILE A 52 -11.83 11.03 3.63
N LYS A 53 -11.55 10.86 4.94
CA LYS A 53 -12.21 9.86 5.78
C LYS A 53 -13.72 10.03 5.84
N LYS A 54 -14.22 11.27 5.81
CA LYS A 54 -15.68 11.57 5.77
C LYS A 54 -16.31 11.29 4.40
N ASN A 55 -15.55 11.45 3.33
CA ASN A 55 -16.05 11.34 1.95
C ASN A 55 -16.05 9.90 1.41
N VAL A 56 -15.17 9.05 1.94
CA VAL A 56 -15.01 7.67 1.45
C VAL A 56 -15.92 6.73 2.23
N PHE A 57 -16.80 6.04 1.52
CA PHE A 57 -17.63 4.98 2.08
C PHE A 57 -17.05 3.60 1.76
N ILE A 58 -16.62 2.86 2.78
CA ILE A 58 -16.03 1.51 2.65
C ILE A 58 -17.13 0.46 2.78
N ALA A 59 -17.54 -0.09 1.63
CA ALA A 59 -18.55 -1.15 1.58
C ALA A 59 -18.02 -2.45 2.22
N GLU A 60 -18.93 -3.31 2.67
CA GLU A 60 -18.54 -4.68 3.05
C GLU A 60 -18.01 -5.44 1.83
N ASP A 61 -17.10 -6.38 2.07
CA ASP A 61 -16.50 -7.22 1.02
C ASP A 61 -15.80 -6.39 -0.07
N SER A 62 -15.10 -5.34 0.37
CA SER A 62 -14.38 -4.40 -0.50
C SER A 62 -12.95 -4.20 -0.07
N ILE A 63 -12.16 -3.66 -0.99
CA ILE A 63 -10.76 -3.30 -0.77
C ILE A 63 -10.64 -1.78 -0.91
N LEU A 64 -10.23 -1.12 0.17
CA LEU A 64 -9.74 0.24 0.13
C LEU A 64 -8.28 0.23 -0.33
N GLU A 65 -8.00 0.83 -1.50
CA GLU A 65 -6.67 0.84 -2.10
C GLU A 65 -6.02 2.22 -2.00
N GLY A 66 -4.80 2.26 -1.47
CA GLY A 66 -4.00 3.47 -1.41
C GLY A 66 -2.88 3.39 -0.38
N HIS A 67 -1.88 4.27 -0.48
CA HIS A 67 -0.70 4.22 0.40
C HIS A 67 -1.00 4.56 1.87
N PHE A 68 -2.13 5.22 2.15
CA PHE A 68 -2.62 5.50 3.49
C PHE A 68 -3.96 4.79 3.79
N ALA A 69 -4.32 3.76 3.03
CA ALA A 69 -5.56 3.02 3.26
C ALA A 69 -5.65 2.39 4.66
N HIS A 70 -4.50 2.06 5.25
CA HIS A 70 -4.38 1.53 6.60
C HIS A 70 -4.82 2.52 7.69
N GLU A 71 -4.86 3.82 7.40
CA GLU A 71 -5.23 4.85 8.38
C GLU A 71 -6.73 4.90 8.67
N PHE A 72 -7.57 4.16 7.94
CA PHE A 72 -9.03 4.21 8.07
C PHE A 72 -9.55 3.31 9.20
N ASP A 73 -10.47 3.85 10.01
CA ASP A 73 -10.93 3.22 11.26
C ASP A 73 -11.95 2.07 11.06
N ASN A 74 -12.44 1.86 9.82
CA ASN A 74 -13.42 0.81 9.46
C ASN A 74 -12.80 -0.29 8.58
N ILE A 75 -11.61 -0.76 8.96
CA ILE A 75 -10.87 -1.81 8.25
C ILE A 75 -10.76 -3.03 9.16
N ASP A 76 -11.09 -4.20 8.62
CA ASP A 76 -11.04 -5.47 9.37
C ASP A 76 -9.67 -6.15 9.20
N LYS A 77 -9.04 -6.01 8.03
CA LYS A 77 -7.71 -6.56 7.72
C LYS A 77 -6.88 -5.61 6.88
N ILE A 78 -5.58 -5.54 7.15
CA ILE A 78 -4.62 -4.75 6.35
C ILE A 78 -3.69 -5.70 5.60
N ILE A 79 -3.49 -5.44 4.31
CA ILE A 79 -2.51 -6.11 3.46
C ILE A 79 -1.49 -5.06 3.05
N VAL A 80 -0.26 -5.22 3.52
CA VAL A 80 0.88 -4.36 3.20
C VAL A 80 1.68 -5.00 2.07
N LEU A 81 1.60 -4.42 0.88
CA LEU A 81 2.47 -4.82 -0.21
C LEU A 81 3.87 -4.27 0.01
N ARG A 82 4.84 -5.16 0.00
CA ARG A 82 6.27 -4.88 0.14
C ARG A 82 6.99 -5.08 -1.18
N CYS A 83 8.12 -4.41 -1.35
CA CYS A 83 8.97 -4.58 -2.52
C CYS A 83 10.42 -4.23 -2.18
N ASP A 84 11.34 -5.15 -2.47
CA ASP A 84 12.78 -4.94 -2.29
C ASP A 84 13.17 -3.61 -2.96
N PRO A 85 13.79 -2.69 -2.21
CA PRO A 85 14.20 -1.39 -2.72
C PRO A 85 15.03 -1.44 -4.02
N ARG A 86 15.80 -2.51 -4.27
CA ARG A 86 16.56 -2.72 -5.51
C ARG A 86 15.67 -2.88 -6.75
N VAL A 87 14.46 -3.37 -6.55
CA VAL A 87 13.41 -3.47 -7.59
C VAL A 87 12.60 -2.18 -7.62
N LEU A 88 12.21 -1.67 -6.43
CA LEU A 88 11.35 -0.50 -6.29
C LEU A 88 11.93 0.76 -6.95
N ILE A 89 13.26 0.95 -6.89
CA ILE A 89 13.94 2.10 -7.47
C ILE A 89 13.63 2.29 -8.96
N ASN A 90 13.55 1.19 -9.73
CA ASN A 90 13.27 1.26 -11.16
C ASN A 90 11.80 1.66 -11.40
N ARG A 91 10.88 1.07 -10.64
CA ARG A 91 9.44 1.39 -10.70
C ARG A 91 9.16 2.87 -10.37
N LEU A 92 9.89 3.44 -9.40
CA LEU A 92 9.76 4.85 -9.02
C LEU A 92 10.37 5.79 -10.07
N LYS A 93 11.51 5.43 -10.66
CA LYS A 93 12.13 6.21 -11.74
C LYS A 93 11.25 6.25 -12.99
N GLU A 94 10.63 5.13 -13.36
CA GLU A 94 9.69 5.06 -14.50
C GLU A 94 8.46 5.97 -14.33
N ARG A 95 8.08 6.29 -13.08
CA ARG A 95 7.03 7.26 -12.76
C ARG A 95 7.48 8.72 -12.89
N GLY A 96 8.75 8.96 -13.21
CA GLY A 96 9.32 10.31 -13.35
C GLY A 96 9.58 11.02 -12.03
N TYR A 97 9.72 10.30 -10.92
CA TYR A 97 10.03 10.90 -9.63
C TYR A 97 11.46 11.47 -9.60
N SER A 98 11.64 12.57 -8.86
CA SER A 98 12.97 13.14 -8.64
C SER A 98 13.85 12.18 -7.84
N LYS A 99 15.17 12.36 -7.87
CA LYS A 99 16.10 11.49 -7.13
C LYS A 99 15.83 11.53 -5.63
N GLU A 100 15.51 12.71 -5.11
CA GLU A 100 15.18 12.94 -3.70
C GLU A 100 13.90 12.19 -3.34
N LYS A 101 12.84 12.31 -4.16
CA LYS A 101 11.58 11.61 -3.92
C LYS A 101 11.70 10.09 -4.03
N VAL A 102 12.49 9.61 -5.01
CA VAL A 102 12.82 8.18 -5.12
C VAL A 102 13.48 7.71 -3.82
N ARG A 103 14.52 8.42 -3.35
CA ARG A 103 15.23 8.08 -2.12
C ARG A 103 14.32 8.05 -0.89
N GLU A 104 13.48 9.07 -0.69
CA GLU A 104 12.50 9.14 0.39
C GLU A 104 11.61 7.88 0.43
N ASN A 105 11.10 7.44 -0.72
CA ASN A 105 10.26 6.23 -0.80
C ASN A 105 11.06 4.95 -0.56
N LEU A 106 12.31 4.87 -1.03
CA LEU A 106 13.17 3.70 -0.78
C LEU A 106 13.50 3.58 0.71
N GLU A 107 13.84 4.69 1.36
CA GLU A 107 14.09 4.75 2.82
C GLU A 107 12.85 4.34 3.59
N ALA A 108 11.67 4.86 3.24
CA ALA A 108 10.40 4.50 3.86
C ALA A 108 10.07 3.00 3.74
N GLU A 109 10.31 2.40 2.57
CA GLU A 109 10.10 0.96 2.33
C GLU A 109 11.09 0.10 3.10
N ALA A 110 12.36 0.51 3.16
CA ALA A 110 13.40 -0.27 3.84
C ALA A 110 13.21 -0.32 5.35
N ILE A 111 12.80 0.79 5.98
CA ILE A 111 12.47 0.81 7.42
C ILE A 111 11.06 0.28 7.72
N GLY A 112 10.28 -0.10 6.70
CA GLY A 112 8.94 -0.67 6.89
C GLY A 112 7.91 0.32 7.43
N THR A 113 7.99 1.60 7.05
CA THR A 113 7.13 2.68 7.59
C THR A 113 5.65 2.31 7.56
N ILE A 114 5.13 1.93 6.40
CA ILE A 114 3.70 1.60 6.22
C ILE A 114 3.29 0.35 7.02
N TYR A 115 4.20 -0.61 7.20
CA TYR A 115 3.93 -1.77 8.03
C TYR A 115 3.87 -1.40 9.52
N SER A 116 4.81 -0.57 9.99
CA SER A 116 4.80 -0.02 11.34
C SER A 116 3.54 0.78 11.63
N GLU A 117 3.13 1.67 10.73
CA GLU A 117 1.88 2.43 10.85
C GLU A 117 0.67 1.50 10.89
N SER A 118 0.67 0.42 10.11
CA SER A 118 -0.41 -0.58 10.13
C SER A 118 -0.50 -1.30 11.48
N LEU A 119 0.62 -1.61 12.12
CA LEU A 119 0.68 -2.25 13.46
C LEU A 119 0.14 -1.35 14.57
N GLU A 120 0.12 -0.03 14.38
CA GLU A 120 -0.53 0.90 15.30
C GLU A 120 -2.06 0.93 15.14
N ARG A 121 -2.59 0.37 14.04
CA ARG A 121 -4.01 0.41 13.67
C ARG A 121 -4.75 -0.86 14.04
N LEU A 122 -4.16 -2.03 13.80
CA LEU A 122 -4.76 -3.33 14.08
C LEU A 122 -3.77 -4.27 14.76
N ASP A 123 -4.29 -5.30 15.43
CA ASP A 123 -3.47 -6.42 15.91
C ASP A 123 -2.72 -7.09 14.75
N PHE A 124 -1.49 -7.53 15.02
CA PHE A 124 -0.62 -8.17 14.02
C PHE A 124 -1.27 -9.39 13.33
N THR A 125 -2.21 -10.06 13.98
CA THR A 125 -2.97 -11.20 13.42
C THR A 125 -3.93 -10.82 12.30
N ASN A 126 -4.29 -9.53 12.20
CA ASN A 126 -5.13 -8.96 11.16
C ASN A 126 -4.33 -8.20 10.09
N ILE A 127 -3.00 -8.28 10.15
CA ILE A 127 -2.09 -7.63 9.21
C ILE A 127 -1.30 -8.71 8.47
N ALA A 128 -1.29 -8.61 7.15
CA ALA A 128 -0.54 -9.49 6.28
C ALA A 128 0.46 -8.68 5.45
N GLN A 129 1.60 -9.29 5.13
CA GLN A 129 2.56 -8.73 4.19
C GLN A 129 2.64 -9.61 2.95
N LEU A 130 2.84 -8.98 1.78
CA LEU A 130 3.14 -9.70 0.54
C LEU A 130 4.32 -9.06 -0.16
N ASP A 131 5.39 -9.84 -0.35
CA ASP A 131 6.52 -9.44 -1.19
C ASP A 131 6.13 -9.52 -2.68
N THR A 132 6.28 -8.40 -3.39
CA THR A 132 5.99 -8.26 -4.82
C THR A 132 7.26 -8.15 -5.68
N SER A 133 8.43 -8.48 -5.12
CA SER A 133 9.73 -8.29 -5.76
C SER A 133 9.98 -9.26 -6.90
N SER A 134 9.72 -10.54 -6.68
CA SER A 134 9.95 -11.63 -7.64
C SER A 134 8.68 -12.08 -8.35
N ASN A 135 7.51 -11.76 -7.80
CA ASN A 135 6.23 -12.22 -8.32
C ASN A 135 5.76 -11.30 -9.44
N THR A 136 5.16 -11.89 -10.47
CA THR A 136 4.36 -11.15 -11.43
C THR A 136 3.10 -10.59 -10.75
N VAL A 137 2.44 -9.65 -11.43
CA VAL A 137 1.18 -9.06 -10.95
C VAL A 137 0.10 -10.14 -10.78
N SER A 138 0.02 -11.10 -11.72
CA SER A 138 -0.96 -12.18 -11.67
C SER A 138 -0.69 -13.11 -10.48
N GLU A 139 0.54 -13.56 -10.32
CA GLU A 139 0.91 -14.43 -9.18
C GLU A 139 0.64 -13.74 -7.84
N SER A 140 0.97 -12.45 -7.73
CA SER A 140 0.66 -11.67 -6.52
C SER A 140 -0.84 -11.58 -6.26
N ALA A 141 -1.65 -11.39 -7.31
CA ALA A 141 -3.11 -11.37 -7.18
C ALA A 141 -3.66 -12.73 -6.77
N ASP A 142 -3.17 -13.82 -7.36
CA ASP A 142 -3.59 -15.19 -7.02
C ASP A 142 -3.25 -15.52 -5.56
N ILE A 143 -2.07 -15.15 -5.08
CA ILE A 143 -1.70 -15.28 -3.66
C ILE A 143 -2.68 -14.53 -2.76
N LEU A 144 -3.02 -13.28 -3.10
CA LEU A 144 -3.99 -12.51 -2.31
C LEU A 144 -5.39 -13.12 -2.35
N LYS A 145 -5.83 -13.71 -3.48
CA LYS A 145 -7.10 -14.42 -3.56
C LYS A 145 -7.12 -15.63 -2.63
N GLU A 146 -6.07 -16.46 -2.66
CA GLU A 146 -5.95 -17.60 -1.76
C GLU A 146 -5.93 -17.17 -0.28
N PHE A 147 -5.25 -16.07 0.04
CA PHE A 147 -5.24 -15.49 1.38
C PHE A 147 -6.63 -14.99 1.81
N MET A 148 -7.32 -14.25 0.95
CA MET A 148 -8.66 -13.72 1.23
C MET A 148 -9.71 -14.83 1.38
N ASN A 149 -9.55 -15.93 0.63
CA ASN A 149 -10.37 -17.13 0.77
C ASN A 149 -10.05 -17.96 2.02
N GLY A 150 -8.95 -17.63 2.73
CA GLY A 150 -8.52 -18.34 3.94
C GLY A 150 -7.78 -19.65 3.66
N ASN A 151 -7.36 -19.89 2.41
CA ASN A 151 -6.66 -21.10 2.00
C ASN A 151 -5.19 -21.08 2.43
N ILE A 152 -4.61 -19.89 2.51
CA ILE A 152 -3.22 -19.67 2.96
C ILE A 152 -3.16 -18.59 4.04
N LYS A 153 -2.01 -18.53 4.72
CA LYS A 153 -1.66 -17.41 5.59
C LYS A 153 -0.39 -16.73 5.08
N LEU A 154 -0.29 -15.44 5.35
CA LEU A 154 0.87 -14.61 5.05
C LEU A 154 1.46 -14.11 6.36
N GLU A 155 2.27 -14.95 7.02
CA GLU A 155 2.86 -14.69 8.35
C GLU A 155 4.32 -14.21 8.26
N GLU A 156 4.88 -14.07 7.05
CA GLU A 156 6.28 -13.68 6.87
C GLU A 156 6.49 -12.20 7.19
N GLU A 157 7.42 -11.95 8.11
CA GLU A 157 7.91 -10.60 8.38
C GLU A 157 9.01 -10.24 7.39
N ILE A 158 8.83 -9.14 6.66
CA ILE A 158 9.76 -8.69 5.63
C ILE A 158 10.62 -7.55 6.17
N ASP A 159 11.93 -7.81 6.26
CA ASP A 159 12.94 -6.84 6.67
C ASP A 159 13.87 -6.48 5.49
N TYR A 160 13.87 -5.20 5.13
CA TYR A 160 14.75 -4.63 4.10
C TYR A 160 15.69 -3.56 4.67
N SER A 161 15.81 -3.44 5.99
CA SER A 161 16.57 -2.37 6.66
C SER A 161 18.03 -2.31 6.20
N GLU A 162 18.66 -3.46 5.93
CA GLU A 162 20.03 -3.53 5.41
C GLU A 162 20.20 -2.85 4.03
N ARG A 163 19.13 -2.73 3.23
CA ARG A 163 19.17 -2.10 1.90
C ARG A 163 19.51 -0.62 1.96
N ILE A 164 19.29 0.04 3.10
CA ILE A 164 19.64 1.44 3.32
C ILE A 164 21.15 1.66 3.12
N LEU A 165 21.97 0.69 3.52
CA LEU A 165 23.43 0.77 3.40
C LEU A 165 23.92 0.76 1.96
N GLU A 166 23.07 0.40 0.99
CA GLU A 166 23.43 0.33 -0.44
C GLU A 166 23.33 1.70 -1.15
N TRP A 167 22.80 2.75 -0.50
CA TRP A 167 22.56 4.07 -1.12
C TRP A 167 23.49 5.18 -0.63
N TYR A 168 24.39 4.87 0.29
CA TYR A 168 25.38 5.76 0.89
C TYR A 168 26.79 5.22 0.60
#